data_AF-W7AAK9-F1
#
_entry.id   AF-W7AAK9-F1
#
_cell.length_a   1.000
_cell.length_b   1.000
_cell.length_c   1.000
_cell.angle_alpha   90.00
_cell.angle_beta   90.00
_cell.angle_gamma   90.00
#
_symmetry.space_group_name_H-M   'P 1'
#
loop_
_entity.id
_entity.type
_entity.pdbx_description
1 polymer ?
#
loop_
_entity_poly.entity_id
_entity_poly.type
_entity_poly.pdbx_seq_one_letter_code
_entity_poly.pdbx_strand_id
1 'polypeptide(L)'
;MKESTNGEANLQGGEDDVSDKGRSDRGPRGEKGVEPNMNPSDNNTSSAVQVNHEEIAQEEADELGEDALNEMFDDFLKDIENISSTMEKQEEGKRLNKGDAQSEIDRLLANKNSSPFEIFDIHEDINMEKIKSKYRRLSVLIHPDKCKIEKANEAFHILNKAYEELKRDDIKEQYKSVYETAKKNIIKKLNLKKIKNELNEYLNKNEEEYEISKEVQLLINEECENLLKVQKEKMEYAQKCKQANLQYAKEKEEEKIKEEQKKEEERKLWIEGRDERVNNWKNYKKDNLKTEKEFHIYKNVGKKKEERTEEEKEKLKRILTTNRVENDGNKKRRKT
;
A
#
# COMPACT_ATOMS: atom_id res chain seq x y z
N MET A 1 19.61 -2.62 -63.07
CA MET A 1 19.88 -3.36 -64.33
C MET A 1 20.95 -4.41 -64.05
N LYS A 2 20.69 -5.65 -64.50
CA LYS A 2 21.52 -6.87 -64.48
C LYS A 2 21.49 -7.75 -63.21
N GLU A 3 20.46 -8.61 -63.16
CA GLU A 3 20.48 -10.10 -63.28
C GLU A 3 21.86 -10.79 -63.38
N SER A 4 22.12 -12.06 -63.04
CA SER A 4 21.44 -13.19 -62.37
C SER A 4 22.43 -14.39 -62.34
N THR A 5 22.08 -15.46 -61.61
CA THR A 5 22.51 -16.88 -61.72
C THR A 5 23.87 -17.30 -61.13
N ASN A 6 24.12 -18.50 -60.59
CA ASN A 6 23.37 -19.69 -60.12
C ASN A 6 24.41 -20.63 -59.44
N GLY A 7 23.98 -21.56 -58.57
CA GLY A 7 24.86 -22.64 -58.09
C GLY A 7 24.32 -23.49 -56.93
N GLU A 8 23.35 -24.37 -57.23
CA GLU A 8 22.99 -25.65 -56.56
C GLU A 8 24.23 -26.54 -56.28
N ALA A 9 24.25 -27.64 -55.49
CA ALA A 9 23.42 -28.36 -54.52
C ALA A 9 24.31 -29.53 -54.02
N ASN A 10 24.06 -30.14 -52.84
CA ASN A 10 23.95 -31.61 -52.76
C ASN A 10 23.31 -32.09 -51.44
N LEU A 11 22.49 -33.12 -51.60
CA LEU A 11 21.72 -33.91 -50.64
C LEU A 11 22.47 -35.18 -50.21
N GLN A 12 22.18 -35.69 -49.01
CA GLN A 12 22.00 -37.12 -48.67
C GLN A 12 21.51 -37.14 -47.20
N GLY A 13 20.40 -37.75 -46.75
CA GLY A 13 19.65 -38.91 -47.19
C GLY A 13 19.77 -40.00 -46.11
N GLY A 14 18.66 -40.39 -45.47
CA GLY A 14 18.63 -41.44 -44.45
C GLY A 14 17.30 -41.53 -43.70
N GLU A 15 16.30 -42.10 -44.37
CA GLU A 15 15.06 -42.63 -43.78
C GLU A 15 15.37 -43.93 -43.02
N ASP A 16 14.57 -44.27 -41.98
CA ASP A 16 13.97 -45.60 -41.86
C ASP A 16 12.86 -45.61 -40.80
N ASP A 17 11.78 -46.27 -41.19
CA ASP A 17 10.42 -46.29 -40.67
C ASP A 17 10.16 -47.71 -40.14
N VAL A 18 9.62 -47.88 -38.92
CA VAL A 18 9.03 -49.17 -38.50
C VAL A 18 7.77 -48.92 -37.68
N SER A 19 6.69 -49.51 -38.19
CA SER A 19 5.32 -49.48 -37.73
C SER A 19 4.94 -50.73 -36.91
N ASP A 20 3.80 -50.57 -36.23
CA ASP A 20 2.77 -51.59 -35.98
C ASP A 20 2.90 -52.53 -34.76
N LYS A 21 1.98 -52.39 -33.80
CA LYS A 21 0.84 -53.33 -33.58
C LYS A 21 -0.04 -52.92 -32.40
N GLY A 22 -1.32 -52.72 -32.68
CA GLY A 22 -2.34 -52.41 -31.69
C GLY A 22 -2.83 -53.60 -30.87
N ARG A 23 -3.68 -53.31 -29.89
CA ARG A 23 -4.86 -54.12 -29.58
C ARG A 23 -5.91 -53.32 -28.82
N SER A 24 -7.10 -53.39 -29.37
CA SER A 24 -8.37 -52.85 -28.91
C SER A 24 -9.01 -53.69 -27.80
N ASP A 25 -9.97 -53.03 -27.14
CA ASP A 25 -11.35 -53.48 -26.97
C ASP A 25 -11.81 -53.90 -25.56
N ARG A 26 -12.63 -53.04 -24.93
CA ARG A 26 -14.01 -53.33 -24.49
C ARG A 26 -14.61 -52.17 -23.67
N GLY A 27 -15.62 -51.50 -24.21
CA GLY A 27 -16.68 -50.82 -23.41
C GLY A 27 -17.83 -51.79 -23.10
N PRO A 28 -19.09 -51.34 -22.86
CA PRO A 28 -19.60 -50.11 -22.24
C PRO A 28 -20.78 -50.35 -21.23
N ARG A 29 -21.41 -49.25 -20.74
CA ARG A 29 -22.81 -49.04 -20.24
C ARG A 29 -23.14 -49.00 -18.73
N GLY A 30 -23.95 -47.97 -18.39
CA GLY A 30 -24.95 -47.95 -17.29
C GLY A 30 -24.87 -46.69 -16.39
N GLU A 31 -25.35 -45.50 -16.81
CA GLU A 31 -26.65 -44.85 -16.51
C GLU A 31 -27.09 -44.69 -15.03
N LYS A 32 -27.67 -43.50 -14.75
CA LYS A 32 -28.34 -42.93 -13.54
C LYS A 32 -27.39 -42.13 -12.62
N GLY A 33 -27.52 -40.83 -12.35
CA GLY A 33 -28.66 -39.92 -12.41
C GLY A 33 -29.22 -39.69 -11.01
N VAL A 34 -28.75 -38.66 -10.28
CA VAL A 34 -29.45 -37.84 -9.26
C VAL A 34 -28.58 -36.60 -8.96
N GLU A 35 -29.21 -35.41 -8.98
CA GLU A 35 -28.62 -34.09 -8.70
C GLU A 35 -28.29 -33.87 -7.20
N PRO A 36 -27.39 -32.93 -6.86
CA PRO A 36 -27.04 -32.61 -5.49
C PRO A 36 -27.94 -31.50 -4.91
N ASN A 37 -28.60 -31.78 -3.79
CA ASN A 37 -29.43 -30.81 -3.06
C ASN A 37 -28.58 -30.00 -2.06
N MET A 38 -28.68 -28.68 -2.17
CA MET A 38 -28.15 -27.67 -1.26
C MET A 38 -29.08 -27.47 -0.07
N ASN A 39 -28.55 -27.45 1.16
CA ASN A 39 -28.53 -26.22 1.99
C ASN A 39 -28.01 -26.51 3.41
N PRO A 40 -27.03 -25.71 3.89
CA PRO A 40 -26.79 -25.49 5.30
C PRO A 40 -27.77 -24.44 5.84
N SER A 41 -28.19 -24.64 7.09
CA SER A 41 -29.06 -23.72 7.83
C SER A 41 -28.18 -22.84 8.71
N ASP A 42 -27.95 -21.60 8.29
CA ASP A 42 -27.46 -20.54 9.16
C ASP A 42 -28.53 -19.46 9.29
N ASN A 43 -29.01 -19.31 10.52
CA ASN A 43 -29.92 -18.25 10.92
C ASN A 43 -29.16 -16.94 11.12
N ASN A 44 -29.86 -15.90 10.69
CA ASN A 44 -29.49 -14.51 10.60
C ASN A 44 -29.51 -13.83 11.99
N THR A 45 -28.38 -13.28 12.45
CA THR A 45 -28.36 -12.12 13.35
C THR A 45 -27.31 -11.15 12.84
N SER A 46 -27.77 -10.26 11.98
CA SER A 46 -27.05 -9.09 11.48
C SER A 46 -27.05 -8.01 12.57
N SER A 47 -25.93 -7.84 13.25
CA SER A 47 -25.54 -6.55 13.84
C SER A 47 -24.37 -6.04 13.01
N ALA A 48 -24.62 -4.99 12.24
CA ALA A 48 -23.64 -4.29 11.45
C ALA A 48 -22.56 -3.70 12.37
N VAL A 49 -21.37 -4.32 12.38
CA VAL A 49 -20.15 -3.68 12.84
C VAL A 49 -19.43 -3.17 11.61
N GLN A 50 -19.61 -1.88 11.33
CA GLN A 50 -18.75 -1.14 10.42
C GLN A 50 -17.37 -1.05 11.09
N VAL A 51 -16.44 -1.90 10.68
CA VAL A 51 -15.04 -1.77 11.08
C VAL A 51 -14.39 -0.77 10.12
N ASN A 52 -14.41 0.50 10.52
CA ASN A 52 -13.66 1.56 9.87
C ASN A 52 -12.17 1.33 10.14
N HIS A 53 -11.44 0.89 9.12
CA HIS A 53 -9.98 0.68 9.21
C HIS A 53 -9.17 1.99 9.31
N GLU A 54 -9.83 3.15 9.27
CA GLU A 54 -9.22 4.48 9.44
C GLU A 54 -9.27 5.00 10.88
N GLU A 55 -10.15 4.47 11.74
CA GLU A 55 -10.19 4.83 13.18
C GLU A 55 -9.14 4.05 13.99
N ILE A 56 -8.80 2.83 13.57
CA ILE A 56 -7.85 1.94 14.29
C ILE A 56 -6.40 2.45 14.26
N ALA A 57 -6.03 3.31 13.30
CA ALA A 57 -4.67 3.86 13.23
C ALA A 57 -4.49 5.18 14.00
N GLN A 58 -5.58 5.81 14.44
CA GLN A 58 -5.54 7.05 15.23
C GLN A 58 -5.77 6.79 16.73
N GLU A 59 -6.51 5.75 17.10
CA GLU A 59 -6.71 5.39 18.51
C GLU A 59 -5.52 4.63 19.13
N GLU A 60 -4.68 3.95 18.34
CA GLU A 60 -3.52 3.20 18.85
C GLU A 60 -2.30 4.08 19.21
N ALA A 61 -2.37 5.40 18.98
CA ALA A 61 -1.24 6.32 19.17
C ALA A 61 -1.34 7.22 20.41
N ASP A 62 -2.50 7.25 21.10
CA ASP A 62 -2.79 8.24 22.16
C ASP A 62 -3.05 7.64 23.56
N GLU A 63 -2.95 6.32 23.77
CA GLU A 63 -3.05 5.71 25.10
C GLU A 63 -1.70 5.18 25.61
N LEU A 64 -0.73 6.07 25.78
CA LEU A 64 0.18 5.91 26.92
C LEU A 64 -0.51 6.63 28.08
N GLY A 65 -1.32 5.89 28.84
CA GLY A 65 -2.00 6.44 30.00
C GLY A 65 -1.01 7.19 30.89
N GLU A 66 -1.38 8.39 31.34
CA GLU A 66 -0.53 9.21 32.22
C GLU A 66 -0.02 8.39 33.42
N ASP A 67 -0.80 7.40 33.87
CA ASP A 67 -0.44 6.44 34.91
C ASP A 67 0.74 5.53 34.55
N ALA A 68 0.79 5.01 33.31
CA ALA A 68 1.92 4.19 32.84
C ALA A 68 3.19 5.04 32.68
N LEU A 69 3.03 6.30 32.24
CA LEU A 69 4.13 7.26 32.16
C LEU A 69 4.69 7.62 33.55
N ASN A 70 3.81 7.78 34.54
CA ASN A 70 4.18 8.03 35.93
C ASN A 70 4.84 6.80 36.57
N GLU A 71 4.36 5.58 36.29
CA GLU A 71 4.93 4.33 36.81
C GLU A 71 6.36 4.10 36.29
N MET A 72 6.60 4.32 34.99
CA MET A 72 7.96 4.25 34.42
C MET A 72 8.89 5.32 35.02
N PHE A 73 8.36 6.46 35.46
CA PHE A 73 9.12 7.53 36.10
C PHE A 73 9.39 7.27 37.58
N ASP A 74 8.50 6.58 38.29
CA ASP A 74 8.70 6.20 39.69
C ASP A 74 9.74 5.08 39.84
N ASP A 75 9.73 4.09 38.93
CA ASP A 75 10.79 3.07 38.84
C ASP A 75 12.15 3.74 38.55
N PHE A 76 12.13 4.80 37.76
CA PHE A 76 13.29 5.62 37.46
C PHE A 76 13.83 6.41 38.67
N LEU A 77 12.97 7.02 39.49
CA LEU A 77 13.41 7.71 40.71
C LEU A 77 13.97 6.73 41.74
N LYS A 78 13.40 5.53 41.85
CA LYS A 78 13.96 4.43 42.68
C LYS A 78 15.35 4.00 42.21
N ASP A 79 15.54 3.85 40.91
CA ASP A 79 16.87 3.54 40.35
C ASP A 79 17.88 4.66 40.62
N ILE A 80 17.48 5.92 40.52
CA ILE A 80 18.33 7.07 40.87
C ILE A 80 18.69 7.07 42.35
N GLU A 81 17.74 6.81 43.25
CA GLU A 81 17.97 6.79 44.69
C GLU A 81 18.96 5.67 45.07
N ASN A 82 18.82 4.48 44.44
CA ASN A 82 19.75 3.36 44.59
C ASN A 82 21.17 3.65 44.02
N ILE A 83 21.27 4.37 42.90
CA ILE A 83 22.57 4.73 42.29
C ILE A 83 23.23 5.89 43.07
N SER A 84 22.46 6.86 43.55
CA SER A 84 22.95 7.98 44.35
C SER A 84 23.58 7.50 45.66
N SER A 85 23.07 6.41 46.26
CA SER A 85 23.73 5.75 47.40
C SER A 85 25.09 5.11 47.07
N THR A 86 25.40 4.86 45.79
CA THR A 86 26.68 4.26 45.36
C THR A 86 27.68 5.27 44.78
N MET A 87 27.23 6.44 44.29
CA MET A 87 28.04 7.44 43.58
C MET A 87 28.55 8.62 44.43
N GLU A 88 28.51 8.56 45.77
CA GLU A 88 29.18 9.57 46.61
C GLU A 88 30.72 9.61 46.44
N LYS A 89 31.31 8.74 45.61
CA LYS A 89 32.72 8.78 45.21
C LYS A 89 32.87 8.63 43.69
N GLN A 90 32.67 9.71 42.93
CA GLN A 90 33.62 10.24 41.92
C GLN A 90 32.93 11.16 40.88
N GLU A 91 33.50 12.38 40.82
CA GLU A 91 33.59 13.36 39.72
C GLU A 91 32.33 14.03 39.11
N GLU A 92 32.17 15.30 39.50
CA GLU A 92 31.98 16.51 38.67
C GLU A 92 31.17 16.41 37.35
N GLY A 93 29.85 16.37 37.47
CA GLY A 93 28.94 16.74 36.37
C GLY A 93 28.39 18.16 36.54
N LYS A 94 28.57 19.03 35.52
CA LYS A 94 27.97 20.38 35.45
C LYS A 94 26.55 20.41 36.01
N ARG A 95 26.34 21.22 37.06
CA ARG A 95 25.02 21.49 37.64
C ARG A 95 24.10 22.00 36.52
N LEU A 96 22.97 21.33 36.29
CA LEU A 96 21.94 21.73 35.35
C LEU A 96 21.40 23.11 35.77
N ASN A 97 21.52 24.12 34.92
CA ASN A 97 21.00 25.45 35.22
C ASN A 97 19.53 25.54 34.77
N LYS A 98 18.72 26.28 35.53
CA LYS A 98 17.28 26.45 35.23
C LYS A 98 17.02 27.15 33.89
N GLY A 99 17.98 27.92 33.39
CA GLY A 99 17.95 28.53 32.04
C GLY A 99 18.09 27.51 30.90
N ASP A 100 18.72 26.36 31.16
CA ASP A 100 18.85 25.28 30.17
C ASP A 100 17.51 24.57 29.95
N ALA A 101 16.63 24.55 30.97
CA ALA A 101 15.34 23.86 30.90
C ALA A 101 14.39 24.44 29.84
N GLN A 102 14.25 25.77 29.79
CA GLN A 102 13.39 26.44 28.81
C GLN A 102 13.91 26.23 27.39
N SER A 103 15.23 26.41 27.18
CA SER A 103 15.86 26.18 25.87
C SER A 103 15.70 24.74 25.40
N GLU A 104 15.77 23.77 26.31
CA GLU A 104 15.60 22.36 26.00
C GLU A 104 14.15 22.05 25.63
N ILE A 105 13.18 22.58 26.37
CA ILE A 105 11.75 22.45 26.07
C ILE A 105 11.45 23.01 24.68
N ASP A 106 11.95 24.22 24.37
CA ASP A 106 11.75 24.84 23.07
C ASP A 106 12.41 24.02 21.94
N ARG A 107 13.59 23.42 22.18
CA ARG A 107 14.23 22.50 21.23
C ARG A 107 13.39 21.25 20.99
N LEU A 108 12.91 20.60 22.06
CA LEU A 108 12.10 19.38 21.97
C LEU A 108 10.80 19.62 21.22
N LEU A 109 10.14 20.75 21.47
CA LEU A 109 8.91 21.14 20.77
C LEU A 109 9.14 21.47 19.29
N ALA A 110 10.26 22.12 18.96
CA ALA A 110 10.64 22.38 17.58
C ALA A 110 10.89 21.07 16.81
N ASN A 111 11.48 20.08 17.49
CA ASN A 111 11.85 18.78 16.91
C ASN A 111 10.80 17.68 17.09
N LYS A 112 9.54 18.03 17.39
CA LYS A 112 8.46 17.04 17.66
C LYS A 112 8.17 16.06 16.52
N ASN A 113 8.47 16.45 15.28
CA ASN A 113 8.28 15.64 14.08
C ASN A 113 9.59 15.00 13.58
N SER A 114 10.68 15.22 14.31
CA SER A 114 12.02 14.73 13.97
C SER A 114 12.24 13.30 14.46
N SER A 115 13.34 12.70 14.05
CA SER A 115 13.77 11.40 14.51
C SER A 115 14.04 11.38 16.03
N PRO A 116 13.76 10.27 16.75
CA PRO A 116 14.15 10.11 18.15
C PRO A 116 15.64 10.36 18.43
N PHE A 117 16.49 10.07 17.45
CA PHE A 117 17.94 10.27 17.57
C PHE A 117 18.33 11.75 17.62
N GLU A 118 17.61 12.61 16.88
CA GLU A 118 17.77 14.07 16.91
C GLU A 118 17.25 14.66 18.22
N ILE A 119 16.15 14.11 18.76
CA ILE A 119 15.60 14.51 20.07
C ILE A 119 16.63 14.30 21.18
N PHE A 120 17.32 13.16 21.16
CA PHE A 120 18.36 12.80 22.11
C PHE A 120 19.75 13.32 21.75
N ASP A 121 19.97 13.87 20.54
CA ASP A 121 21.28 14.31 20.04
C ASP A 121 22.34 13.17 20.11
N ILE A 122 21.98 11.97 19.64
CA ILE A 122 22.84 10.77 19.66
C ILE A 122 22.97 10.22 18.24
N HIS A 123 24.18 10.25 17.68
CA HIS A 123 24.40 9.91 16.27
C HIS A 123 25.47 8.83 16.03
N GLU A 124 26.60 8.85 16.75
CA GLU A 124 27.76 8.01 16.38
C GLU A 124 27.85 6.66 17.14
N ASP A 125 27.19 6.54 18.30
CA ASP A 125 27.18 5.31 19.12
C ASP A 125 25.85 5.12 19.85
N ILE A 126 24.92 4.37 19.24
CA ILE A 126 23.61 4.06 19.82
C ILE A 126 23.80 3.01 20.93
N ASN A 127 24.22 3.43 22.12
CA ASN A 127 24.24 2.61 23.32
C ASN A 127 23.01 2.90 24.18
N MET A 128 22.29 1.85 24.59
CA MET A 128 21.15 1.93 25.50
C MET A 128 21.50 2.62 26.82
N GLU A 129 22.71 2.45 27.35
CA GLU A 129 23.13 3.12 28.58
C GLU A 129 23.23 4.65 28.40
N LYS A 130 23.77 5.10 27.26
CA LYS A 130 23.86 6.52 26.91
C LYS A 130 22.46 7.13 26.73
N ILE A 131 21.56 6.42 26.04
CA ILE A 131 20.16 6.83 25.85
C ILE A 131 19.47 6.95 27.21
N LYS A 132 19.56 5.91 28.05
CA LYS A 132 19.00 5.92 29.41
C LYS A 132 19.55 7.09 30.21
N SER A 133 20.87 7.31 30.20
CA SER A 133 21.48 8.41 30.95
C SER A 133 21.02 9.78 30.49
N LYS A 134 20.92 10.01 29.17
CA LYS A 134 20.39 11.28 28.63
C LYS A 134 18.91 11.44 28.97
N TYR A 135 18.12 10.38 28.82
CA TYR A 135 16.72 10.36 29.23
C TYR A 135 16.59 10.81 30.68
N ARG A 136 17.39 10.27 31.60
CA ARG A 136 17.33 10.69 33.00
C ARG A 136 17.58 12.17 33.21
N ARG A 137 18.65 12.65 32.59
CA ARG A 137 19.06 14.05 32.69
C ARG A 137 17.97 14.98 32.16
N LEU A 138 17.37 14.63 31.02
CA LEU A 138 16.32 15.43 30.37
C LEU A 138 15.01 15.35 31.13
N SER A 139 14.57 14.17 31.55
CA SER A 139 13.34 13.97 32.31
C SER A 139 13.32 14.77 33.60
N VAL A 140 14.42 14.78 34.37
CA VAL A 140 14.53 15.63 35.58
C VAL A 140 14.49 17.12 35.24
N LEU A 141 15.07 17.51 34.10
CA LEU A 141 15.14 18.90 33.66
C LEU A 141 13.79 19.44 33.16
N ILE A 142 12.97 18.62 32.51
CA ILE A 142 11.71 19.04 31.89
C ILE A 142 10.45 18.56 32.63
N HIS A 143 10.61 17.91 33.78
CA HIS A 143 9.48 17.38 34.54
C HIS A 143 8.48 18.49 34.93
N PRO A 144 7.17 18.31 34.72
CA PRO A 144 6.15 19.34 34.96
C PRO A 144 6.08 19.82 36.42
N ASP A 145 6.41 18.97 37.39
CA ASP A 145 6.46 19.34 38.82
C ASP A 145 7.65 20.25 39.16
N LYS A 146 8.82 20.03 38.54
CA LYS A 146 10.04 20.79 38.82
C LYS A 146 10.15 22.06 37.95
N CYS A 147 9.55 22.03 36.77
CA CYS A 147 9.55 23.11 35.79
C CYS A 147 8.13 23.59 35.50
N LYS A 148 7.78 24.75 36.10
CA LYS A 148 6.49 25.45 35.93
C LYS A 148 6.37 26.18 34.59
N ILE A 149 6.70 25.51 33.50
CA ILE A 149 6.59 26.04 32.13
C ILE A 149 5.38 25.33 31.51
N GLU A 150 4.46 26.09 30.91
CA GLU A 150 3.17 25.54 30.40
C GLU A 150 3.38 24.39 29.41
N LYS A 151 4.44 24.44 28.61
CA LYS A 151 4.76 23.41 27.60
C LYS A 151 5.67 22.29 28.10
N ALA A 152 6.02 22.26 29.40
CA ALA A 152 6.86 21.22 29.96
C ALA A 152 6.22 19.82 29.84
N ASN A 153 4.89 19.73 30.03
CA ASN A 153 4.18 18.46 29.90
C ASN A 153 4.24 17.89 28.47
N GLU A 154 3.98 18.74 27.46
CA GLU A 154 4.08 18.35 26.04
C GLU A 154 5.50 17.91 25.68
N ALA A 155 6.52 18.66 26.10
CA ALA A 155 7.92 18.29 25.86
C ALA A 155 8.31 16.97 26.56
N PHE A 156 7.78 16.71 27.76
CA PHE A 156 8.00 15.46 28.47
C PHE A 156 7.35 14.26 27.75
N HIS A 157 6.15 14.44 27.20
CA HIS A 157 5.49 13.40 26.38
C HIS A 157 6.31 13.08 25.13
N ILE A 158 6.82 14.11 24.43
CA ILE A 158 7.69 13.94 23.26
C ILE A 158 8.95 13.15 23.63
N LEU A 159 9.58 13.49 24.76
CA LEU A 159 10.77 12.78 25.26
C LEU A 159 10.48 11.30 25.57
N ASN A 160 9.37 10.99 26.24
CA ASN A 160 8.98 9.62 26.56
C ASN A 160 8.69 8.80 25.31
N LYS A 161 7.92 9.35 24.38
CA LYS A 161 7.65 8.71 23.09
C LYS A 161 8.95 8.37 22.36
N ALA A 162 9.87 9.32 22.27
CA ALA A 162 11.17 9.09 21.64
C ALA A 162 11.98 7.99 22.36
N TYR A 163 11.94 7.94 23.69
CA TYR A 163 12.60 6.89 24.46
C TYR A 163 12.03 5.48 24.20
N GLU A 164 10.71 5.36 24.12
CA GLU A 164 10.05 4.10 23.79
C GLU A 164 10.35 3.63 22.36
N GLU A 165 10.36 4.56 21.39
CA GLU A 165 10.76 4.25 20.03
C GLU A 165 12.21 3.74 19.97
N LEU A 166 13.13 4.36 20.71
CA LEU A 166 14.52 3.93 20.82
C LEU A 166 14.69 2.59 21.53
N LYS A 167 13.73 2.17 22.36
CA LYS A 167 13.79 0.86 23.02
C LYS A 167 13.70 -0.29 22.01
N ARG A 168 13.00 -0.10 20.89
CA ARG A 168 12.85 -1.09 19.81
C ARG A 168 14.14 -1.24 19.03
N ASP A 169 14.68 -2.46 18.97
CA ASP A 169 15.97 -2.73 18.29
C ASP A 169 15.89 -2.54 16.77
N ASP A 170 14.73 -2.80 16.16
CA ASP A 170 14.49 -2.59 14.72
C ASP A 170 14.77 -1.13 14.31
N ILE A 171 14.35 -0.16 15.12
CA ILE A 171 14.55 1.27 14.84
C ILE A 171 16.03 1.64 14.97
N LYS A 172 16.73 1.07 15.96
CA LYS A 172 18.16 1.28 16.12
C LYS A 172 18.95 0.75 14.93
N GLU A 173 18.61 -0.44 14.46
CA GLU A 173 19.29 -1.05 13.32
C GLU A 173 19.02 -0.28 12.02
N GLN A 174 17.77 0.12 11.78
CA GLN A 174 17.40 0.99 10.66
C GLN A 174 18.17 2.31 10.69
N TYR A 175 18.22 2.98 11.84
CA TYR A 175 18.95 4.23 11.98
C TYR A 175 20.45 4.03 11.76
N LYS A 176 21.06 2.97 12.29
CA LYS A 176 22.47 2.66 12.06
C LYS A 176 22.77 2.48 10.56
N SER A 177 21.89 1.80 9.82
CA SER A 177 22.03 1.65 8.37
C SER A 177 21.89 2.98 7.63
N VAL A 178 20.97 3.84 8.06
CA VAL A 178 20.78 5.18 7.48
C VAL A 178 21.97 6.07 7.78
N TYR A 179 22.48 6.06 9.02
CA TYR A 179 23.64 6.82 9.46
C TYR A 179 24.90 6.46 8.67
N GLU A 180 25.14 5.16 8.49
CA GLU A 180 26.24 4.66 7.66
C GLU A 180 26.14 5.15 6.20
N THR A 181 24.92 5.22 5.66
CA THR A 181 24.65 5.71 4.31
C THR A 181 24.88 7.23 4.22
N ALA A 182 24.38 8.00 5.18
CA ALA A 182 24.57 9.44 5.26
C ALA A 182 26.05 9.80 5.40
N LYS A 183 26.77 9.12 6.30
CA LYS A 183 28.22 9.26 6.48
C LYS A 183 28.95 9.05 5.16
N LYS A 184 28.64 7.98 4.43
CA LYS A 184 29.20 7.71 3.09
C LYS A 184 28.85 8.80 2.07
N ASN A 185 27.62 9.31 2.07
CA ASN A 185 27.19 10.38 1.16
C ASN A 185 27.99 11.67 1.40
N ILE A 186 28.13 12.10 2.66
CA ILE A 186 28.85 13.32 3.03
C ILE A 186 30.35 13.18 2.77
N ILE A 187 30.96 12.04 3.13
CA ILE A 187 32.37 11.76 2.84
C ILE A 187 32.65 11.88 1.34
N LYS A 188 31.77 11.30 0.49
CA LYS A 188 31.88 11.41 -0.96
C LYS A 188 31.68 12.84 -1.45
N LYS A 189 30.66 13.54 -0.93
CA LYS A 189 30.33 14.92 -1.32
C LYS A 189 31.46 15.90 -1.01
N LEU A 190 32.13 15.71 0.14
CA LEU A 190 33.23 16.56 0.60
C LEU A 190 34.63 16.05 0.18
N ASN A 191 34.71 14.91 -0.50
CA ASN A 191 35.97 14.26 -0.89
C ASN A 191 36.98 14.14 0.27
N LEU A 192 36.51 13.72 1.45
CA LEU A 192 37.36 13.62 2.63
C LEU A 192 38.45 12.56 2.43
N LYS A 193 39.68 12.91 2.84
CA LYS A 193 40.83 12.01 2.74
C LYS A 193 40.71 10.92 3.80
N LYS A 194 40.95 9.68 3.40
CA LYS A 194 41.07 8.54 4.32
C LYS A 194 42.31 8.75 5.19
N ILE A 195 42.16 8.63 6.51
CA ILE A 195 43.31 8.53 7.39
C ILE A 195 43.80 7.08 7.31
N LYS A 196 45.09 6.89 7.04
CA LYS A 196 45.71 5.58 7.22
C LYS A 196 45.91 5.36 8.71
N ASN A 197 45.08 4.52 9.30
CA ASN A 197 45.30 4.07 10.66
C ASN A 197 46.16 2.78 10.61
N GLU A 198 47.46 2.92 10.91
CA GLU A 198 48.43 1.82 10.83
C GLU A 198 48.01 0.62 11.70
N LEU A 199 47.29 0.87 12.80
CA LEU A 199 46.77 -0.17 13.69
C LEU A 199 45.66 -1.03 13.07
N ASN A 200 44.82 -0.44 12.21
CA ASN A 200 43.76 -1.17 11.49
C ASN A 200 44.36 -2.07 10.39
N GLU A 201 45.49 -1.66 9.82
CA GLU A 201 46.27 -2.45 8.86
C GLU A 201 46.86 -3.71 9.54
N TYR A 202 47.37 -3.59 10.78
CA TYR A 202 47.82 -4.75 11.58
C TYR A 202 46.69 -5.68 12.03
N LEU A 203 45.51 -5.13 12.32
CA LEU A 203 44.33 -5.90 12.77
C LEU A 203 43.49 -6.45 11.61
N ASN A 204 43.87 -6.17 10.35
CA ASN A 204 43.10 -6.50 9.15
C ASN A 204 41.62 -6.08 9.24
N LYS A 205 41.37 -4.93 9.89
CA LYS A 205 40.04 -4.34 10.02
C LYS A 205 39.87 -3.29 8.92
N ASN A 206 38.89 -3.50 8.04
CA ASN A 206 38.51 -2.54 6.99
C ASN A 206 37.65 -1.38 7.55
N GLU A 207 38.03 -0.83 8.71
CA GLU A 207 37.41 0.37 9.25
C GLU A 207 38.12 1.59 8.67
N GLU A 208 37.49 2.19 7.65
CA GLU A 208 37.96 3.42 7.03
C GLU A 208 37.71 4.59 7.99
N GLU A 209 38.77 5.07 8.62
CA GLU A 209 38.72 6.18 9.56
C GLU A 209 38.93 7.51 8.82
N TYR A 210 38.10 8.49 9.17
CA TYR A 210 38.09 9.81 8.55
C TYR A 210 38.21 10.88 9.63
N GLU A 211 38.92 11.97 9.33
CA GLU A 211 38.92 13.15 10.21
C GLU A 211 37.55 13.83 10.13
N ILE A 212 36.63 13.44 10.99
CA ILE A 212 35.28 14.03 11.05
C ILE A 212 35.36 15.23 11.99
N SER A 213 35.54 16.42 11.42
CA SER A 213 35.37 17.67 12.17
C SER A 213 33.92 17.80 12.65
N LYS A 214 33.70 18.55 13.73
CA LYS A 214 32.35 18.81 14.27
C LYS A 214 31.37 19.33 13.21
N GLU A 215 31.87 20.17 12.29
CA GLU A 215 31.08 20.67 11.16
C GLU A 215 30.63 19.54 10.23
N VAL A 216 31.51 18.60 9.94
CA VAL A 216 31.20 17.43 9.10
C VAL A 216 30.20 16.53 9.82
N GLN A 217 30.33 16.35 11.13
CA GLN A 217 29.36 15.58 11.92
C GLN A 217 27.96 16.19 11.85
N LEU A 218 27.84 17.52 11.96
CA LEU A 218 26.55 18.20 11.81
C LEU A 218 25.94 17.95 10.43
N LEU A 219 26.74 18.01 9.36
CA LEU A 219 26.29 17.69 8.00
C LEU A 219 25.86 16.22 7.84
N ILE A 220 26.53 15.29 8.53
CA ILE A 220 26.13 13.88 8.54
C ILE A 220 24.78 13.73 9.22
N ASN A 221 24.58 14.38 10.38
CA ASN A 221 23.31 14.32 11.11
C ASN A 221 22.15 14.90 10.28
N GLU A 222 22.36 16.06 9.63
CA GLU A 222 21.37 16.67 8.74
C GLU A 222 21.00 15.75 7.56
N GLU A 223 21.99 15.10 6.95
CA GLU A 223 21.76 14.12 5.88
C GLU A 223 21.00 12.89 6.38
N CYS A 224 21.26 12.42 7.61
CA CYS A 224 20.49 11.32 8.21
C CYS A 224 19.01 11.67 8.32
N GLU A 225 18.70 12.84 8.86
CA GLU A 225 17.31 13.30 9.01
C GLU A 225 16.62 13.47 7.66
N ASN A 226 17.33 14.01 6.67
CA ASN A 226 16.81 14.11 5.30
C ASN A 226 16.50 12.72 4.71
N LEU A 227 17.39 11.74 4.91
CA LEU A 227 17.15 10.36 4.44
C LEU A 227 15.95 9.71 5.14
N LEU A 228 15.82 9.86 6.46
CA LEU A 228 14.67 9.34 7.21
C LEU A 228 13.36 9.99 6.75
N LYS A 229 13.36 11.30 6.54
CA LYS A 229 12.19 12.03 6.03
C LYS A 229 11.77 11.53 4.64
N VAL A 230 12.72 11.39 3.72
CA VAL A 230 12.46 10.86 2.37
C VAL A 230 11.96 9.41 2.43
N GLN A 231 12.51 8.58 3.32
CA GLN A 231 12.03 7.21 3.51
C GLN A 231 10.57 7.19 4.00
N LYS A 232 10.24 8.04 4.98
CA LYS A 232 8.87 8.17 5.51
C LYS A 232 7.89 8.63 4.42
N GLU A 233 8.21 9.70 3.70
CA GLU A 233 7.39 10.22 2.60
C GLU A 233 7.16 9.16 1.50
N LYS A 234 8.20 8.38 1.18
CA LYS A 234 8.12 7.29 0.20
C LYS A 234 7.18 6.17 0.67
N MET A 235 7.25 5.80 1.95
CA MET A 235 6.37 4.78 2.53
C MET A 235 4.91 5.25 2.55
N GLU A 236 4.65 6.48 2.98
CA GLU A 236 3.31 7.09 3.00
C GLU A 236 2.73 7.17 1.58
N TYR A 237 3.53 7.61 0.61
CA TYR A 237 3.11 7.65 -0.80
C TYR A 237 2.75 6.26 -1.32
N ALA A 238 3.59 5.25 -1.04
CA ALA A 238 3.32 3.86 -1.44
C ALA A 238 2.02 3.31 -0.81
N GLN A 239 1.77 3.61 0.47
CA GLN A 239 0.54 3.24 1.16
C GLN A 239 -0.68 3.91 0.53
N LYS A 240 -0.61 5.22 0.27
CA LYS A 240 -1.68 5.99 -0.38
C LYS A 240 -2.01 5.45 -1.76
N CYS A 241 -1.00 5.13 -2.57
CA CYS A 241 -1.21 4.51 -3.88
C CYS A 241 -1.89 3.13 -3.77
N LYS A 242 -1.47 2.31 -2.80
CA LYS A 242 -2.07 0.99 -2.56
C LYS A 242 -3.54 1.11 -2.14
N GLN A 243 -3.86 2.04 -1.24
CA GLN A 243 -5.22 2.32 -0.79
C GLN A 243 -6.10 2.80 -1.94
N ALA A 244 -5.63 3.76 -2.74
CA ALA A 244 -6.35 4.26 -3.90
C ALA A 244 -6.65 3.15 -4.93
N ASN A 245 -5.68 2.26 -5.18
CA ASN A 245 -5.89 1.11 -6.06
C ASN A 245 -6.91 0.11 -5.50
N LEU A 246 -6.90 -0.12 -4.19
CA LEU A 246 -7.85 -1.00 -3.52
C LEU A 246 -9.27 -0.41 -3.57
N GLN A 247 -9.41 0.90 -3.30
CA GLN A 247 -10.68 1.60 -3.39
C GLN A 247 -11.25 1.56 -4.81
N TYR A 248 -10.42 1.85 -5.81
CA TYR A 248 -10.82 1.76 -7.22
C TYR A 248 -11.29 0.34 -7.60
N ALA A 249 -10.60 -0.71 -7.11
CA ALA A 249 -11.02 -2.08 -7.36
C ALA A 249 -12.37 -2.40 -6.73
N LYS A 250 -12.61 -1.97 -5.48
CA LYS A 250 -13.87 -2.15 -4.76
C LYS A 250 -15.01 -1.42 -5.46
N GLU A 251 -14.84 -0.15 -5.80
CA GLU A 251 -15.86 0.65 -6.48
C GLU A 251 -16.28 0.02 -7.81
N LYS A 252 -15.31 -0.50 -8.57
CA LYS A 252 -15.56 -1.20 -9.83
C LYS A 252 -16.30 -2.54 -9.64
N GLU A 253 -16.08 -3.23 -8.54
CA GLU A 253 -16.80 -4.44 -8.18
C GLU A 253 -18.24 -4.12 -7.76
N GLU A 254 -18.43 -3.11 -6.92
CA GLU A 254 -19.74 -2.61 -6.52
C GLU A 254 -20.57 -2.11 -7.71
N GLU A 255 -19.95 -1.42 -8.67
CA GLU A 255 -20.61 -0.98 -9.89
C GLU A 255 -21.15 -2.16 -10.70
N LYS A 256 -20.35 -3.23 -10.84
CA LYS A 256 -20.79 -4.46 -11.53
C LYS A 256 -21.94 -5.15 -10.79
N ILE A 257 -21.87 -5.22 -9.46
CA ILE A 257 -22.94 -5.80 -8.64
C ILE A 257 -24.22 -4.98 -8.81
N LYS A 258 -24.14 -3.65 -8.77
CA LYS A 258 -25.29 -2.76 -9.00
C LYS A 258 -25.87 -2.91 -10.41
N GLU A 259 -25.02 -3.05 -11.42
CA GLU A 259 -25.46 -3.26 -12.80
C GLU A 259 -26.18 -4.63 -12.94
N GLU A 260 -25.66 -5.67 -12.30
CA GLU A 260 -26.28 -6.99 -12.28
C GLU A 260 -27.62 -6.99 -11.53
N GLN A 261 -27.67 -6.32 -10.37
CA GLN A 261 -28.91 -6.11 -9.60
C GLN A 261 -29.96 -5.38 -10.44
N LYS A 262 -29.59 -4.28 -11.09
CA LYS A 262 -30.50 -3.53 -11.96
C LYS A 262 -31.02 -4.38 -13.12
N LYS A 263 -30.15 -5.18 -13.77
CA LYS A 263 -30.56 -6.11 -14.82
C LYS A 263 -31.52 -7.17 -14.31
N GLU A 264 -31.30 -7.67 -13.10
CA GLU A 264 -32.21 -8.63 -12.46
C GLU A 264 -33.57 -8.01 -12.12
N GLU A 265 -33.59 -6.77 -11.61
CA GLU A 265 -34.82 -6.01 -11.38
C GLU A 265 -35.59 -5.77 -12.67
N GLU A 266 -34.92 -5.35 -13.75
CA GLU A 266 -35.52 -5.19 -15.08
C GLU A 266 -36.11 -6.51 -15.60
N ARG A 267 -35.39 -7.64 -15.41
CA ARG A 267 -35.90 -8.97 -15.73
C ARG A 267 -37.16 -9.31 -14.94
N LYS A 268 -37.18 -9.07 -13.63
CA LYS A 268 -38.34 -9.31 -12.76
C LYS A 268 -39.55 -8.48 -13.21
N LEU A 269 -39.37 -7.18 -13.40
CA LEU A 269 -40.42 -6.27 -13.89
C LEU A 269 -40.95 -6.70 -15.27
N TRP A 270 -40.07 -7.16 -16.16
CA TRP A 270 -40.50 -7.69 -17.46
C TRP A 270 -41.37 -8.94 -17.30
N ILE A 271 -41.00 -9.86 -16.39
CA ILE A 271 -41.79 -11.07 -16.12
C ILE A 271 -43.13 -10.71 -15.48
N GLU A 272 -43.17 -9.80 -14.51
CA GLU A 272 -44.41 -9.35 -13.85
C GLU A 272 -45.38 -8.72 -14.85
N GLY A 273 -44.89 -7.83 -15.72
CA GLY A 273 -45.71 -7.23 -16.78
C GLY A 273 -46.09 -8.21 -17.91
N ARG A 274 -45.67 -9.48 -17.87
CA ARG A 274 -45.94 -10.46 -18.94
C ARG A 274 -47.44 -10.71 -19.09
N ASP A 275 -48.15 -10.94 -18.00
CA ASP A 275 -49.56 -11.32 -18.05
C ASP A 275 -50.42 -10.16 -18.53
N GLU A 276 -50.11 -8.93 -18.12
CA GLU A 276 -50.73 -7.72 -18.67
C GLU A 276 -50.48 -7.58 -20.17
N ARG A 277 -49.23 -7.75 -20.63
CA ARG A 277 -48.90 -7.70 -22.07
C ARG A 277 -49.62 -8.80 -22.85
N VAL A 278 -49.69 -10.02 -22.32
CA VAL A 278 -50.40 -11.15 -22.94
C VAL A 278 -51.90 -10.88 -22.97
N ASN A 279 -52.49 -10.36 -21.90
CA ASN A 279 -53.91 -10.03 -21.83
C ASN A 279 -54.27 -8.89 -22.79
N ASN A 280 -53.45 -7.85 -22.87
CA ASN A 280 -53.61 -6.76 -23.85
C ASN A 280 -53.54 -7.28 -25.28
N TRP A 281 -52.61 -8.19 -25.59
CA TRP A 281 -52.54 -8.82 -26.92
C TRP A 281 -53.74 -9.72 -27.22
N LYS A 282 -54.21 -10.52 -26.24
CA LYS A 282 -55.43 -11.33 -26.37
C LYS A 282 -56.66 -10.46 -26.65
N ASN A 283 -56.79 -9.33 -25.96
CA ASN A 283 -57.87 -8.36 -26.17
C ASN A 283 -57.77 -7.70 -27.56
N TYR A 284 -56.59 -7.20 -27.95
CA TYR A 284 -56.35 -6.67 -29.29
C TYR A 284 -56.74 -7.67 -30.38
N LYS A 285 -56.32 -8.93 -30.25
CA LYS A 285 -56.70 -9.99 -31.20
C LYS A 285 -58.20 -10.20 -31.23
N LYS A 286 -58.87 -10.25 -30.08
CA LYS A 286 -60.32 -10.44 -29.97
C LYS A 286 -61.10 -9.27 -30.59
N ASP A 287 -60.61 -8.05 -30.44
CA ASP A 287 -61.28 -6.85 -30.95
C ASP A 287 -61.05 -6.66 -32.45
N ASN A 288 -59.85 -6.96 -32.96
CA ASN A 288 -59.52 -6.83 -34.39
C ASN A 288 -59.95 -8.03 -35.26
N LEU A 289 -60.24 -9.21 -34.69
CA LEU A 289 -60.77 -10.36 -35.45
C LEU A 289 -62.31 -10.41 -35.50
N LYS A 290 -63.02 -9.58 -34.74
CA LYS A 290 -64.49 -9.51 -34.80
C LYS A 290 -65.00 -8.77 -36.04
N THR A 291 -64.23 -7.81 -36.56
CA THR A 291 -64.51 -7.16 -37.84
C THR A 291 -63.76 -7.88 -38.97
N GLU A 292 -64.18 -9.11 -39.25
CA GLU A 292 -63.59 -9.94 -40.33
C GLU A 292 -63.61 -9.25 -41.71
N LYS A 293 -64.51 -8.26 -41.88
CA LYS A 293 -64.60 -7.37 -43.04
C LYS A 293 -63.49 -6.30 -43.11
N GLU A 294 -62.94 -5.83 -41.99
CA GLU A 294 -61.80 -4.88 -41.97
C GLU A 294 -60.45 -5.59 -42.07
N PHE A 295 -60.32 -6.78 -41.49
CA PHE A 295 -59.07 -7.55 -41.55
C PHE A 295 -58.69 -7.97 -42.99
N HIS A 296 -59.70 -8.19 -43.86
CA HIS A 296 -59.49 -8.43 -45.29
C HIS A 296 -59.00 -7.18 -46.05
N ILE A 297 -59.35 -5.98 -45.60
CA ILE A 297 -58.90 -4.71 -46.21
C ILE A 297 -57.40 -4.49 -45.89
N TYR A 298 -56.96 -4.80 -44.67
CA TYR A 298 -55.55 -4.69 -44.28
C TYR A 298 -54.63 -5.76 -44.89
N LYS A 299 -55.16 -6.92 -45.27
CA LYS A 299 -54.38 -7.99 -45.91
C LYS A 299 -53.96 -7.64 -47.35
N ASN A 300 -54.71 -6.75 -48.01
CA ASN A 300 -54.42 -6.29 -49.38
C ASN A 300 -53.60 -4.99 -49.43
N VAL A 301 -53.21 -4.41 -48.27
CA VAL A 301 -52.23 -3.32 -48.24
C VAL A 301 -50.84 -3.96 -48.39
N GLY A 302 -50.31 -3.93 -49.61
CA GLY A 302 -48.97 -4.42 -49.89
C GLY A 302 -47.96 -3.76 -48.96
N LYS A 303 -47.16 -4.57 -48.26
CA LYS A 303 -46.05 -4.05 -47.44
C LYS A 303 -45.02 -3.42 -48.37
N LYS A 304 -45.10 -2.11 -48.60
CA LYS A 304 -43.97 -1.35 -49.16
C LYS A 304 -42.88 -1.37 -48.09
N LYS A 305 -41.82 -2.12 -48.36
CA LYS A 305 -40.58 -2.02 -47.59
C LYS A 305 -40.06 -0.60 -47.82
N GLU A 306 -40.15 0.25 -46.81
CA GLU A 306 -39.52 1.57 -46.87
C GLU A 306 -38.03 1.34 -47.13
N GLU A 307 -37.56 1.81 -48.29
CA GLU A 307 -36.14 1.77 -48.58
C GLU A 307 -35.47 2.78 -47.68
N ARG A 308 -34.53 2.31 -46.84
CA ARG A 308 -33.67 3.19 -46.05
C ARG A 308 -33.07 4.28 -46.94
N THR A 309 -33.14 5.52 -46.48
CA THR A 309 -32.53 6.67 -47.17
C THR A 309 -31.02 6.43 -47.33
N GLU A 310 -30.40 7.07 -48.33
CA GLU A 310 -28.96 6.92 -48.57
C GLU A 310 -28.13 7.30 -47.34
N GLU A 311 -28.59 8.29 -46.57
CA GLU A 311 -27.97 8.69 -45.30
C GLU A 311 -28.02 7.59 -44.22
N GLU A 312 -29.12 6.84 -44.12
CA GLU A 312 -29.21 5.72 -43.17
C GLU A 312 -28.36 4.53 -43.62
N LYS A 313 -28.30 4.26 -44.92
CA LYS A 313 -27.40 3.24 -45.49
C LYS A 313 -25.93 3.60 -45.25
N GLU A 314 -25.58 4.89 -45.33
CA GLU A 314 -24.22 5.37 -45.08
C GLU A 314 -23.87 5.38 -43.57
N LYS A 315 -24.83 5.73 -42.70
CA LYS A 315 -24.69 5.57 -41.23
C LYS A 315 -24.46 4.12 -40.84
N LEU A 316 -25.18 3.17 -41.46
CA LEU A 316 -24.97 1.73 -41.23
C LEU A 316 -23.60 1.24 -41.72
N LYS A 317 -23.12 1.74 -42.88
CA LYS A 317 -21.76 1.46 -43.34
C LYS A 317 -20.71 2.01 -42.37
N ARG A 318 -20.92 3.21 -41.83
CA ARG A 318 -20.06 3.80 -40.79
C ARG A 318 -20.04 2.99 -39.49
N ILE A 319 -21.19 2.49 -39.02
CA ILE A 319 -21.27 1.65 -37.82
C ILE A 319 -20.56 0.29 -38.01
N LEU A 320 -20.59 -0.26 -39.22
CA LEU A 320 -19.86 -1.49 -39.57
C LEU A 320 -18.33 -1.26 -39.67
N THR A 321 -17.89 -0.09 -40.14
CA THR A 321 -16.46 0.23 -40.21
C THR A 321 -15.87 0.59 -38.85
N THR A 322 -16.61 1.27 -37.97
CA THR A 322 -16.16 1.57 -36.60
C THR A 322 -15.99 0.29 -35.77
N ASN A 323 -16.95 -0.63 -35.85
CA ASN A 323 -16.86 -1.94 -35.19
C ASN A 323 -15.68 -2.80 -35.71
N ARG A 324 -15.25 -2.61 -36.97
CA ARG A 324 -14.09 -3.32 -37.54
C ARG A 324 -12.76 -2.73 -37.07
N VAL A 325 -12.67 -1.40 -36.94
CA VAL A 325 -11.47 -0.70 -36.44
C VAL A 325 -11.23 -0.99 -34.96
N GLU A 326 -12.28 -1.07 -34.14
CA GLU A 326 -12.16 -1.44 -32.72
C GLU A 326 -11.71 -2.90 -32.52
N ASN A 327 -12.15 -3.82 -33.38
CA ASN A 327 -11.79 -5.24 -33.28
C ASN A 327 -10.35 -5.53 -33.76
N ASP A 328 -9.85 -4.77 -34.74
CA ASP A 328 -8.45 -4.89 -35.21
C ASP A 328 -7.46 -4.14 -34.31
N GLY A 329 -7.90 -3.08 -33.62
CA GLY A 329 -7.10 -2.39 -32.59
C GLY A 329 -6.84 -3.27 -31.35
N ASN A 330 -7.80 -4.10 -30.97
CA ASN A 330 -7.70 -4.96 -29.79
C ASN A 330 -6.88 -6.24 -30.03
N LYS A 331 -6.68 -6.66 -31.29
CA LYS A 331 -5.80 -7.79 -31.65
C LYS A 331 -4.31 -7.44 -31.67
N LYS A 332 -3.94 -6.16 -31.81
CA LYS A 332 -2.52 -5.74 -31.86
C LYS A 332 -1.88 -5.48 -30.49
N ARG A 333 -2.62 -5.56 -29.37
CA ARG A 333 -2.08 -5.34 -28.01
C ARG A 333 -1.84 -6.61 -27.17
N ARG A 334 -1.88 -7.81 -27.77
CA ARG A 334 -1.60 -9.10 -27.08
C ARG A 334 -0.38 -9.84 -27.63
N LYS A 335 0.66 -9.12 -28.05
CA LYS A 335 1.97 -9.70 -28.35
C LYS A 335 3.08 -8.73 -27.96
N THR A 336 3.52 -8.84 -26.72
CA THR A 336 4.89 -8.74 -26.18
C THR A 336 4.78 -8.93 -24.69
#